data_AF-A0A7Y3JH02-F1
#
_entry.id   AF-A0A7Y3JH02-F1
#
_cell.length_a   1.000
_cell.length_b   1.000
_cell.length_c   1.000
_cell.angle_alpha   90.00
_cell.angle_beta   90.00
_cell.angle_gamma   90.00
#
_symmetry.space_group_name_H-M   'P 1'
#
loop_
_entity.id
_entity.type
_entity.pdbx_description
1 polymer ?
#
loop_
_entity_poly.entity_id
_entity_poly.type
_entity_poly.pdbx_seq_one_letter_code
_entity_poly.pdbx_strand_id
1 'polypeptide(L)'
;MNTTGPAWDEWKKALVTLPDSAFFALVRHYLGPIQTPFNKQILVGDLVDRLSSGESAANRRLLLTEADADVLAALLYLGPSAPEELAEFLGEPQTTLALRLVNLEERLWTFRRSDTGKVVYVASPLTNDETVNVRLAPGRFFSGFPHPVGDGPPLFNESLFLALYAALADSPLEKNQNGEWKKRPRRDFVDRFKDLPGGEDTLDFVFSAAEKLGLVVWENQHTRLVESYWEDLGTLTQDDRRALLACSFGPWKLGQLNAAAKGFWEFCSLAQPDTAYTWTVLRRLASRVPVWKSAHDRETLLKAWVRTGYLV
;
A
#
# COMPACT_ATOMS: atom_id res chain seq x y z
N MET A 1 -2.03 -33.17 12.12
CA MET A 1 -2.92 -32.06 11.72
C MET A 1 -4.36 -32.48 11.94
N ASN A 2 -5.21 -31.58 12.44
CA ASN A 2 -6.65 -31.79 12.41
C ASN A 2 -7.17 -31.42 10.99
N THR A 3 -7.68 -32.40 10.25
CA THR A 3 -8.13 -32.26 8.85
C THR A 3 -9.63 -31.97 8.72
N THR A 4 -10.21 -31.40 9.78
CA THR A 4 -11.62 -31.03 9.90
C THR A 4 -11.77 -29.52 10.06
N GLY A 5 -12.90 -28.97 9.60
CA GLY A 5 -13.25 -27.56 9.73
C GLY A 5 -13.58 -26.87 8.40
N PRO A 6 -14.12 -25.64 8.44
CA PRO A 6 -14.71 -24.98 7.27
C PRO A 6 -13.78 -24.87 6.06
N ALA A 7 -12.50 -24.55 6.29
CA ALA A 7 -11.50 -24.45 5.23
C ALA A 7 -11.20 -25.81 4.58
N TRP A 8 -11.17 -26.89 5.38
CA TRP A 8 -11.00 -28.26 4.86
C TRP A 8 -12.20 -28.71 4.06
N ASP A 9 -13.42 -28.38 4.50
CA ASP A 9 -14.64 -28.74 3.81
C ASP A 9 -14.77 -28.01 2.47
N GLU A 10 -14.43 -26.71 2.45
CA GLU A 10 -14.38 -25.91 1.23
C GLU A 10 -13.35 -26.46 0.24
N TRP A 11 -12.14 -26.77 0.71
CA TRP A 11 -11.08 -27.30 -0.14
C TRP A 11 -11.43 -28.69 -0.70
N LYS A 12 -11.96 -29.60 0.13
CA LYS A 12 -12.43 -30.92 -0.32
C LYS A 12 -13.55 -30.77 -1.35
N LYS A 13 -14.48 -29.84 -1.15
CA LYS A 13 -15.54 -29.54 -2.12
C LYS A 13 -14.95 -29.06 -3.45
N ALA A 14 -13.98 -28.15 -3.42
CA ALA A 14 -13.29 -27.66 -4.61
C ALA A 14 -12.67 -28.82 -5.41
N LEU A 15 -11.97 -29.74 -4.73
CA LEU A 15 -11.39 -30.94 -5.35
C LEU A 15 -12.44 -31.85 -6.00
N VAL A 16 -13.56 -32.12 -5.32
CA VAL A 16 -14.64 -32.97 -5.86
C VAL A 16 -15.29 -32.35 -7.10
N THR A 17 -15.38 -31.01 -7.16
CA THR A 17 -15.98 -30.28 -8.28
C THR A 17 -15.08 -30.14 -9.51
N LEU A 18 -13.82 -30.57 -9.43
CA LEU A 18 -12.93 -30.56 -10.60
C LEU A 18 -13.49 -31.46 -11.72
N PRO A 19 -13.28 -31.05 -13.00
CA PRO A 19 -13.57 -31.91 -14.14
C PRO A 19 -12.88 -33.27 -13.99
N ASP A 20 -13.54 -34.36 -14.39
CA ASP A 20 -13.06 -35.72 -14.19
C ASP A 20 -11.63 -35.93 -14.69
N SER A 21 -11.29 -35.40 -15.87
CA SER A 21 -9.94 -35.49 -16.43
C SER A 21 -8.88 -34.86 -15.52
N ALA A 22 -9.13 -33.65 -15.03
CA ALA A 22 -8.24 -32.94 -14.11
C ALA A 22 -8.17 -33.64 -12.75
N PHE A 23 -9.32 -34.06 -12.21
CA PHE A 23 -9.41 -34.78 -10.94
C PHE A 23 -8.58 -36.07 -10.96
N PHE A 24 -8.78 -36.94 -11.96
CA PHE A 24 -8.05 -38.21 -12.01
C PHE A 24 -6.57 -38.04 -12.33
N ALA A 25 -6.19 -37.01 -13.11
CA ALA A 25 -4.78 -36.67 -13.31
C ALA A 25 -4.11 -36.28 -11.98
N LEU A 26 -4.76 -35.40 -11.21
CA LEU A 26 -4.31 -34.98 -9.88
C LEU A 26 -4.20 -36.18 -8.92
N VAL A 27 -5.26 -36.96 -8.76
CA VAL A 27 -5.27 -38.08 -7.81
C VAL A 27 -4.22 -39.13 -8.19
N ARG A 28 -4.05 -39.46 -9.47
CA ARG A 28 -3.00 -40.40 -9.90
C ARG A 28 -1.60 -39.90 -9.65
N HIS A 29 -1.38 -38.59 -9.76
CA HIS A 29 -0.08 -37.99 -9.47
C HIS A 29 0.33 -38.21 -8.00
N TYR A 30 -0.61 -38.11 -7.06
CA TYR A 30 -0.33 -38.20 -5.63
C TYR A 30 -0.52 -39.61 -5.03
N LEU A 31 -1.54 -40.35 -5.46
CA LEU A 31 -1.90 -41.67 -4.93
C LEU A 31 -1.45 -42.84 -5.81
N GLY A 32 -1.00 -42.58 -7.04
CA GLY A 32 -0.63 -43.62 -8.00
C GLY A 32 -1.85 -44.22 -8.73
N PRO A 33 -1.73 -45.46 -9.25
CA PRO A 33 -2.80 -46.11 -10.00
C PRO A 33 -4.10 -46.24 -9.18
N ILE A 34 -5.24 -45.82 -9.75
CA ILE A 34 -6.55 -45.86 -9.10
C ILE A 34 -7.28 -47.13 -9.53
N GLN A 35 -7.73 -47.93 -8.56
CA GLN A 35 -8.55 -49.12 -8.84
C GLN A 35 -10.01 -48.75 -9.11
N THR A 36 -10.64 -49.48 -10.03
CA THR A 36 -12.07 -49.37 -10.32
C THR A 36 -12.85 -50.49 -9.62
N PRO A 37 -14.08 -50.23 -9.14
CA PRO A 37 -14.81 -48.95 -9.14
C PRO A 37 -14.26 -47.97 -8.09
N PHE A 38 -14.35 -46.66 -8.38
CA PHE A 38 -13.86 -45.59 -7.49
C PHE A 38 -15.01 -44.72 -6.96
N ASN A 39 -14.75 -43.99 -5.88
CA ASN A 39 -15.62 -42.96 -5.34
C ASN A 39 -14.79 -41.68 -5.14
N LYS A 40 -15.20 -40.55 -5.74
CA LYS A 40 -14.42 -39.29 -5.70
C LYS A 40 -14.19 -38.80 -4.28
N GLN A 41 -15.18 -38.94 -3.40
CA GLN A 41 -15.16 -38.47 -2.03
C GLN A 41 -14.16 -39.28 -1.20
N ILE A 42 -14.12 -40.60 -1.41
CA ILE A 42 -13.12 -41.48 -0.81
C ILE A 42 -11.71 -41.10 -1.29
N LEU A 43 -11.52 -40.93 -2.60
CA LEU A 43 -10.22 -40.54 -3.17
C LEU A 43 -9.73 -39.17 -2.67
N VAL A 44 -10.63 -38.22 -2.43
CA VAL A 44 -10.29 -36.94 -1.80
C VAL A 44 -9.87 -37.13 -0.34
N GLY A 45 -10.51 -38.04 0.40
CA GLY A 45 -10.09 -38.43 1.74
C GLY A 45 -8.67 -39.02 1.73
N ASP A 46 -8.42 -40.00 0.87
CA ASP A 46 -7.10 -40.63 0.74
C ASP A 46 -6.02 -39.62 0.34
N LEU A 47 -6.35 -38.66 -0.55
CA LEU A 47 -5.46 -37.57 -0.94
C LEU A 47 -5.14 -36.67 0.25
N VAL A 48 -6.14 -36.26 1.04
CA VAL A 48 -5.95 -35.44 2.24
C VAL A 48 -5.04 -36.15 3.24
N ASP A 49 -5.26 -37.44 3.48
CA ASP A 49 -4.48 -38.23 4.42
C ASP A 49 -3.04 -38.41 3.92
N ARG A 50 -2.85 -38.70 2.64
CA ARG A 50 -1.52 -38.78 2.02
C ARG A 50 -0.78 -37.45 2.18
N LEU A 51 -1.44 -36.34 1.89
CA LEU A 51 -0.85 -35.02 2.00
C LEU A 51 -0.55 -34.65 3.47
N SER A 52 -1.37 -35.07 4.41
CA SER A 52 -1.18 -34.76 5.83
C SER A 52 -0.18 -35.69 6.54
N SER A 53 0.26 -36.78 5.88
CA SER A 53 1.26 -37.71 6.42
C SER A 53 2.63 -37.05 6.62
N GLY A 54 3.34 -37.40 7.70
CA GLY A 54 4.55 -36.70 8.15
C GLY A 54 5.65 -36.57 7.10
N GLU A 55 5.94 -37.64 6.35
CA GLU A 55 6.93 -37.63 5.27
C GLU A 55 6.50 -36.75 4.08
N SER A 56 5.23 -36.88 3.65
CA SER A 56 4.72 -36.09 2.53
C SER A 56 4.62 -34.61 2.87
N ALA A 57 4.20 -34.29 4.10
CA ALA A 57 4.18 -32.94 4.62
C ALA A 57 5.61 -32.36 4.67
N ALA A 58 6.59 -33.12 5.18
CA ALA A 58 8.00 -32.70 5.19
C ALA A 58 8.53 -32.36 3.79
N ASN A 59 8.33 -33.24 2.81
CA ASN A 59 8.81 -33.02 1.45
C ASN A 59 8.14 -31.81 0.77
N ARG A 60 6.83 -31.62 0.94
CA ARG A 60 6.13 -30.45 0.39
C ARG A 60 6.67 -29.13 0.95
N ARG A 61 7.00 -29.10 2.25
CA ARG A 61 7.57 -27.93 2.94
C ARG A 61 8.92 -27.53 2.36
N LEU A 62 9.79 -28.51 2.10
CA LEU A 62 11.13 -28.28 1.52
C LEU A 62 11.06 -27.67 0.13
N LEU A 63 10.02 -28.01 -0.63
CA LEU A 63 9.81 -27.48 -1.98
C LEU A 63 9.17 -26.08 -1.98
N LEU A 64 8.77 -25.52 -0.82
CA LEU A 64 8.15 -24.20 -0.76
C LEU A 64 9.25 -23.13 -0.82
N THR A 65 9.32 -22.41 -1.95
CA THR A 65 10.29 -21.31 -2.12
C THR A 65 9.86 -20.07 -1.32
N GLU A 66 10.75 -19.09 -1.15
CA GLU A 66 10.39 -17.83 -0.46
C GLU A 66 9.29 -17.07 -1.20
N ALA A 67 9.36 -17.04 -2.52
CA ALA A 67 8.35 -16.33 -3.30
C ALA A 67 7.02 -17.11 -3.40
N ASP A 68 7.03 -18.44 -3.21
CA ASP A 68 5.80 -19.21 -2.94
C ASP A 68 5.20 -18.83 -1.59
N ALA A 69 6.04 -18.72 -0.56
CA ALA A 69 5.63 -18.30 0.77
C ALA A 69 5.04 -16.88 0.75
N ASP A 70 5.58 -15.96 -0.06
CA ASP A 70 5.02 -14.61 -0.23
C ASP A 70 3.61 -14.63 -0.83
N VAL A 71 3.32 -15.47 -1.83
CA VAL A 71 1.95 -15.59 -2.35
C VAL A 71 1.01 -16.16 -1.30
N LEU A 72 1.42 -17.22 -0.59
CA LEU A 72 0.58 -17.84 0.42
C LEU A 72 0.32 -16.92 1.61
N ALA A 73 1.34 -16.21 2.08
CA ALA A 73 1.20 -15.22 3.13
C ALA A 73 0.30 -14.06 2.68
N ALA A 74 0.38 -13.63 1.42
CA ALA A 74 -0.50 -12.59 0.89
C ALA A 74 -1.96 -13.05 0.87
N LEU A 75 -2.24 -14.28 0.43
CA LEU A 75 -3.59 -14.88 0.45
C LEU A 75 -4.14 -15.06 1.87
N LEU A 76 -3.29 -15.44 2.83
CA LEU A 76 -3.70 -15.54 4.23
C LEU A 76 -3.98 -14.17 4.85
N TYR A 77 -3.28 -13.14 4.41
CA TYR A 77 -3.43 -11.77 4.90
C TYR A 77 -4.61 -11.02 4.27
N LEU A 78 -4.76 -11.08 2.95
CA LEU A 78 -5.81 -10.39 2.19
C LEU A 78 -7.14 -11.17 2.18
N GLY A 79 -7.07 -12.48 2.40
CA GLY A 79 -8.16 -13.41 2.13
C GLY A 79 -8.19 -13.85 0.65
N PRO A 80 -9.32 -14.41 0.18
CA PRO A 80 -9.51 -14.74 -1.22
C PRO A 80 -9.27 -13.52 -2.12
N SER A 81 -8.38 -13.64 -3.09
CA SER A 81 -7.96 -12.48 -3.92
C SER A 81 -7.84 -12.85 -5.39
N ALA A 82 -8.15 -11.88 -6.25
CA ALA A 82 -7.93 -12.01 -7.69
C ALA A 82 -6.43 -11.91 -8.03
N PRO A 83 -5.97 -12.45 -9.17
CA PRO A 83 -4.57 -12.34 -9.60
C PRO A 83 -4.08 -10.89 -9.68
N GLU A 84 -4.94 -9.96 -10.11
CA GLU A 84 -4.59 -8.54 -10.24
C GLU A 84 -4.33 -7.89 -8.88
N GLU A 85 -5.14 -8.23 -7.87
CA GLU A 85 -5.01 -7.73 -6.50
C GLU A 85 -3.73 -8.27 -5.84
N LEU A 86 -3.44 -9.56 -6.04
CA LEU A 86 -2.21 -10.18 -5.56
C LEU A 86 -0.97 -9.58 -6.24
N ALA A 87 -1.02 -9.34 -7.55
CA ALA A 87 0.08 -8.73 -8.28
C ALA A 87 0.37 -7.31 -7.78
N GLU A 88 -0.67 -6.50 -7.58
CA GLU A 88 -0.54 -5.15 -7.01
C GLU A 88 0.05 -5.20 -5.60
N PHE A 89 -0.43 -6.10 -4.73
CA PHE A 89 0.06 -6.23 -3.37
C PHE A 89 1.52 -6.72 -3.31
N LEU A 90 1.88 -7.70 -4.13
CA LEU A 90 3.23 -8.26 -4.16
C LEU A 90 4.22 -7.34 -4.89
N GLY A 91 3.74 -6.45 -5.76
CA GLY A 91 4.58 -5.65 -6.65
C GLY A 91 5.23 -6.49 -7.75
N GLU A 92 4.60 -7.62 -8.12
CA GLU A 92 5.10 -8.59 -9.11
C GLU A 92 4.29 -8.46 -10.42
N PRO A 93 4.91 -8.63 -11.61
CA PRO A 93 4.17 -8.68 -12.87
C PRO A 93 3.13 -9.81 -12.88
N GLN A 94 1.93 -9.53 -13.40
CA GLN A 94 0.83 -10.52 -13.46
C GLN A 94 1.22 -11.80 -14.19
N THR A 95 2.07 -11.73 -15.22
CA THR A 95 2.52 -12.90 -15.98
C THR A 95 3.38 -13.83 -15.13
N THR A 96 4.30 -13.29 -14.34
CA THR A 96 5.14 -14.06 -13.40
C THR A 96 4.29 -14.66 -12.28
N LEU A 97 3.38 -13.87 -11.73
CA LEU A 97 2.46 -14.34 -10.69
C LEU A 97 1.53 -15.45 -11.21
N ALA A 98 1.01 -15.34 -12.44
CA ALA A 98 0.12 -16.35 -13.02
C ALA A 98 0.79 -17.73 -13.10
N LEU A 99 2.06 -17.79 -13.55
CA LEU A 99 2.82 -19.04 -13.58
C LEU A 99 3.01 -19.63 -12.18
N ARG A 100 3.29 -18.77 -11.20
CA ARG A 100 3.47 -19.16 -9.80
C ARG A 100 2.17 -19.70 -9.20
N LEU A 101 1.04 -19.04 -9.46
CA LEU A 101 -0.29 -19.47 -9.00
C LEU A 101 -0.67 -20.84 -9.58
N VAL A 102 -0.40 -21.08 -10.87
CA VAL A 102 -0.59 -22.41 -11.49
C VAL A 102 0.25 -23.47 -10.77
N ASN A 103 1.54 -23.22 -10.56
CA ASN A 103 2.42 -24.15 -9.84
C ASN A 103 1.96 -24.42 -8.41
N LEU A 104 1.46 -23.40 -7.70
CA LEU A 104 0.91 -23.54 -6.35
C LEU A 104 -0.41 -24.32 -6.34
N GLU A 105 -1.25 -24.17 -7.36
CA GLU A 105 -2.50 -24.91 -7.52
C GLU A 105 -2.24 -26.41 -7.82
N GLU A 106 -1.30 -26.71 -8.72
CA GLU A 106 -0.87 -28.10 -9.02
C GLU A 106 -0.28 -28.80 -7.78
N ARG A 107 0.47 -28.04 -6.98
CA ARG A 107 1.03 -28.49 -5.70
C ARG A 107 0.05 -28.44 -4.53
N LEU A 108 -1.21 -28.06 -4.80
CA LEU A 108 -2.33 -28.04 -3.85
C LEU A 108 -2.16 -27.06 -2.67
N TRP A 109 -1.27 -26.08 -2.81
CA TRP A 109 -1.09 -24.99 -1.85
C TRP A 109 -2.14 -23.90 -1.99
N THR A 110 -2.74 -23.76 -3.18
CA THR A 110 -3.86 -22.87 -3.44
C THR A 110 -4.94 -23.58 -4.24
N PHE A 111 -6.14 -23.00 -4.27
CA PHE A 111 -7.22 -23.43 -5.17
C PHE A 111 -8.03 -22.22 -5.63
N ARG A 112 -8.76 -22.38 -6.73
CA ARG A 112 -9.62 -21.34 -7.29
C ARG A 112 -11.06 -21.47 -6.80
N ARG A 113 -11.70 -20.32 -6.61
CA ARG A 113 -13.14 -20.19 -6.35
C ARG A 113 -13.72 -19.10 -7.23
N SER A 114 -14.99 -19.24 -7.60
CA SER A 114 -15.76 -18.14 -8.17
C SER A 114 -16.37 -17.32 -7.04
N ASP A 115 -16.02 -16.04 -6.96
CA ASP A 115 -16.54 -15.09 -5.98
C ASP A 115 -17.12 -13.88 -6.73
N THR A 116 -18.42 -13.65 -6.60
CA THR A 116 -19.16 -12.60 -7.34
C THR A 116 -18.94 -12.62 -8.86
N GLY A 117 -18.67 -13.80 -9.44
CA GLY A 117 -18.40 -13.97 -10.88
C GLY A 117 -16.95 -13.73 -11.29
N LYS A 118 -16.05 -13.42 -10.34
CA LYS A 118 -14.61 -13.35 -10.56
C LYS A 118 -13.90 -14.59 -10.03
N VAL A 119 -12.85 -15.02 -10.73
CA VAL A 119 -11.99 -16.09 -10.23
C VAL A 119 -11.04 -15.50 -9.20
N VAL A 120 -11.07 -16.05 -8.00
CA VAL A 120 -10.15 -15.71 -6.90
C VAL A 120 -9.38 -16.94 -6.48
N TYR A 121 -8.17 -16.72 -5.99
CA TYR A 121 -7.34 -17.74 -5.37
C TYR A 121 -7.54 -17.75 -3.86
N VAL A 122 -7.47 -18.95 -3.28
CA VAL A 122 -7.62 -19.20 -1.85
C VAL A 122 -6.44 -20.06 -1.39
N ALA A 123 -5.86 -19.73 -0.24
CA ALA A 123 -4.85 -20.57 0.40
C ALA A 123 -5.47 -21.89 0.87
N SER A 124 -4.79 -23.00 0.58
CA SER A 124 -5.21 -24.33 1.00
C SER A 124 -5.08 -24.51 2.52
N PRO A 125 -5.92 -25.33 3.16
CA PRO A 125 -5.76 -25.71 4.58
C PRO A 125 -4.41 -26.35 4.91
N LEU A 126 -3.68 -26.83 3.91
CA LEU A 126 -2.30 -27.30 4.07
C LEU A 126 -1.36 -26.21 4.63
N THR A 127 -1.71 -24.94 4.47
CA THR A 127 -0.96 -23.81 5.06
C THR A 127 -1.06 -23.76 6.58
N ASN A 128 -2.08 -24.39 7.20
CA ASN A 128 -2.26 -24.44 8.65
C ASN A 128 -1.22 -25.31 9.38
N ASP A 129 -0.21 -25.83 8.68
CA ASP A 129 0.94 -26.49 9.30
C ASP A 129 1.70 -25.47 10.17
N GLU A 130 1.85 -25.74 11.47
CA GLU A 130 2.60 -24.85 12.37
C GLU A 130 4.02 -24.56 11.89
N THR A 131 4.67 -25.54 11.25
CA THR A 131 6.03 -25.37 10.71
C THR A 131 6.09 -24.51 9.45
N VAL A 132 4.96 -24.39 8.72
CA VAL A 132 4.82 -23.53 7.54
C VAL A 132 4.37 -22.15 7.96
N ASN A 133 3.45 -22.06 8.92
CA ASN A 133 2.88 -20.81 9.42
C ASN A 133 3.93 -19.78 9.84
N VAL A 134 5.06 -20.22 10.42
CA VAL A 134 6.17 -19.32 10.76
C VAL A 134 6.72 -18.58 9.54
N ARG A 135 6.80 -19.24 8.38
CA ARG A 135 7.25 -18.65 7.11
C ARG A 135 6.18 -17.77 6.46
N LEU A 136 4.91 -17.94 6.84
CA LEU A 136 3.77 -17.23 6.27
C LEU A 136 3.32 -16.01 7.09
N ALA A 137 4.11 -15.59 8.09
CA ALA A 137 3.77 -14.49 8.95
C ALA A 137 3.61 -13.16 8.17
N PRO A 138 2.46 -12.45 8.28
CA PRO A 138 2.21 -11.22 7.52
C PRO A 138 3.21 -10.09 7.78
N GLY A 139 3.88 -10.11 8.95
CA GLY A 139 4.89 -9.12 9.32
C GLY A 139 5.99 -8.94 8.27
N ARG A 140 6.28 -9.98 7.48
CA ARG A 140 7.30 -9.94 6.42
C ARG A 140 7.02 -8.91 5.34
N PHE A 141 5.74 -8.59 5.08
CA PHE A 141 5.35 -7.63 4.04
C PHE A 141 5.51 -6.17 4.44
N PHE A 142 5.69 -5.91 5.73
CA PHE A 142 5.74 -4.56 6.31
C PHE A 142 7.09 -4.25 6.95
N SER A 143 8.09 -5.10 6.69
CA SER A 143 9.47 -4.90 7.14
C SER A 143 10.05 -3.64 6.49
N GLY A 144 10.63 -2.77 7.30
CA GLY A 144 11.52 -1.72 6.82
C GLY A 144 12.94 -1.91 7.34
N PHE A 145 13.80 -0.95 7.00
CA PHE A 145 15.20 -0.92 7.42
C PHE A 145 15.37 0.17 8.48
N PRO A 146 16.17 -0.05 9.53
CA PRO A 146 16.48 1.01 10.47
C PRO A 146 17.03 2.23 9.71
N HIS A 147 16.38 3.38 9.87
CA HIS A 147 16.88 4.64 9.35
C HIS A 147 17.05 5.60 10.51
N PRO A 148 18.28 6.10 10.79
CA PRO A 148 18.45 7.11 11.81
C PRO A 148 17.57 8.31 11.48
N VAL A 149 16.70 8.69 12.41
CA VAL A 149 15.92 9.93 12.27
C VAL A 149 16.91 11.06 12.03
N GLY A 150 16.75 11.80 10.94
CA GLY A 150 17.65 12.90 10.64
C GLY A 150 17.65 13.93 11.77
N ASP A 151 18.83 14.44 12.15
CA ASP A 151 19.00 15.40 13.25
C ASP A 151 18.41 16.80 12.97
N GLY A 152 17.84 17.03 11.79
CA GLY A 152 17.28 18.32 11.37
C GLY A 152 15.76 18.39 11.53
N PRO A 153 15.19 19.59 11.80
CA PRO A 153 13.74 19.78 11.73
C PRO A 153 13.25 19.45 10.30
N PRO A 154 12.03 18.92 10.14
CA PRO A 154 11.46 18.69 8.83
C PRO A 154 11.46 19.99 8.02
N LEU A 155 11.68 19.88 6.71
CA LEU A 155 11.72 21.02 5.79
C LEU A 155 10.46 21.88 5.92
N PHE A 156 9.31 21.22 6.10
CA PHE A 156 8.01 21.86 6.34
C PHE A 156 7.78 22.01 7.85
N ASN A 157 8.13 23.18 8.39
CA ASN A 157 7.97 23.53 9.79
C ASN A 157 7.38 24.93 9.98
N GLU A 158 7.03 25.28 11.21
CA GLU A 158 6.37 26.56 11.56
C GLU A 158 7.17 27.79 11.15
N SER A 159 8.50 27.72 11.27
CA SER A 159 9.38 28.81 10.89
C SER A 159 9.27 29.13 9.40
N LEU A 160 9.13 28.12 8.54
CA LEU A 160 8.94 28.31 7.10
C LEU A 160 7.60 29.00 6.79
N PHE A 161 6.53 28.67 7.53
CA PHE A 161 5.21 29.31 7.34
C PHE A 161 5.18 30.75 7.82
N LEU A 162 5.77 31.01 8.98
CA LEU A 162 5.89 32.38 9.49
C LEU A 162 6.77 33.23 8.56
N ALA A 163 7.85 32.66 8.03
CA ALA A 163 8.68 33.33 7.03
C ALA A 163 7.90 33.61 5.74
N LEU A 164 7.10 32.65 5.26
CA LEU A 164 6.24 32.83 4.10
C LEU A 164 5.19 33.94 4.33
N TYR A 165 4.48 33.88 5.45
CA TYR A 165 3.50 34.90 5.84
C TYR A 165 4.14 36.28 5.89
N ALA A 166 5.25 36.42 6.63
CA ALA A 166 5.95 37.69 6.78
C ALA A 166 6.46 38.23 5.44
N ALA A 167 6.99 37.35 4.58
CA ALA A 167 7.47 37.74 3.26
C ALA A 167 6.34 38.26 2.36
N LEU A 168 5.19 37.59 2.35
CA LEU A 168 4.02 37.98 1.54
C LEU A 168 3.30 39.20 2.12
N ALA A 169 3.30 39.38 3.44
CA ALA A 169 2.74 40.56 4.10
C ALA A 169 3.57 41.82 3.81
N ASP A 170 4.90 41.70 3.81
CA ASP A 170 5.81 42.79 3.50
C ASP A 170 5.89 43.10 2.00
N SER A 171 5.87 42.08 1.15
CA SER A 171 6.00 42.23 -0.30
C SER A 171 5.12 41.23 -1.04
N PRO A 172 3.86 41.60 -1.34
CA PRO A 172 2.96 40.78 -2.14
C PRO A 172 3.57 40.42 -3.49
N LEU A 173 3.38 39.17 -3.92
CA LEU A 173 3.75 38.76 -5.27
C LEU A 173 2.76 39.31 -6.30
N GLU A 174 3.24 39.48 -7.53
CA GLU A 174 2.48 40.08 -8.61
C GLU A 174 2.50 39.20 -9.86
N LYS A 175 1.34 39.10 -10.53
CA LYS A 175 1.20 38.52 -11.87
C LYS A 175 0.95 39.61 -12.91
N ASN A 176 1.25 39.32 -14.17
CA ASN A 176 0.84 40.12 -15.32
C ASN A 176 -0.59 39.76 -15.75
N GLN A 177 -1.13 40.47 -16.75
CA GLN A 177 -2.46 40.19 -17.30
C GLN A 177 -2.58 38.79 -17.93
N ASN A 178 -1.45 38.17 -18.29
CA ASN A 178 -1.40 36.82 -18.85
C ASN A 178 -1.29 35.73 -17.76
N GLY A 179 -1.28 36.11 -16.47
CA GLY A 179 -1.17 35.19 -15.33
C GLY A 179 0.26 34.75 -15.00
N GLU A 180 1.28 35.29 -15.67
CA GLU A 180 2.69 34.98 -15.39
C GLU A 180 3.24 35.90 -14.31
N TRP A 181 4.22 35.42 -13.55
CA TRP A 181 4.90 36.18 -12.51
C TRP A 181 5.62 37.42 -13.08
N LYS A 182 5.49 38.55 -12.40
CA LYS A 182 6.39 39.68 -12.67
C LYS A 182 7.80 39.34 -12.19
N LYS A 183 8.78 39.47 -13.10
CA LYS A 183 10.17 39.03 -12.90
C LYS A 183 10.82 39.58 -11.63
N ARG A 184 10.67 40.88 -11.36
CA ARG A 184 11.32 41.53 -10.21
C ARG A 184 10.72 41.13 -8.87
N PRO A 185 9.39 41.27 -8.62
CA PRO A 185 8.78 40.78 -7.38
C PRO A 185 9.08 39.30 -7.10
N ARG A 186 9.05 38.46 -8.13
CA ARG A 186 9.36 37.04 -8.00
C ARG A 186 10.83 36.79 -7.60
N ARG A 187 11.78 37.41 -8.29
CA ARG A 187 13.21 37.28 -7.96
C ARG A 187 13.50 37.74 -6.53
N ASP A 188 12.99 38.92 -6.17
CA ASP A 188 13.22 39.50 -4.85
C ASP A 188 12.58 38.63 -3.74
N PHE A 189 11.48 37.92 -4.03
CA PHE A 189 10.89 36.91 -3.14
C PHE A 189 11.76 35.64 -3.04
N VAL A 190 12.21 35.08 -4.16
CA VAL A 190 13.09 33.89 -4.18
C VAL A 190 14.40 34.15 -3.43
N ASP A 191 14.97 35.36 -3.58
CA ASP A 191 16.20 35.76 -2.89
C ASP A 191 16.08 35.73 -1.36
N ARG A 192 14.88 35.94 -0.80
CA ARG A 192 14.61 35.83 0.66
C ARG A 192 14.71 34.39 1.16
N PHE A 193 14.56 33.40 0.29
CA PHE A 193 14.58 31.97 0.60
C PHE A 193 15.75 31.24 -0.08
N LYS A 194 16.80 31.95 -0.49
CA LYS A 194 17.95 31.37 -1.22
C LYS A 194 18.65 30.21 -0.48
N ASP A 195 18.57 30.20 0.85
CA ASP A 195 19.19 29.19 1.71
C ASP A 195 18.22 28.03 2.04
N LEU A 196 17.01 28.04 1.47
CA LEU A 196 16.04 26.96 1.63
C LEU A 196 16.54 25.69 0.92
N PRO A 197 16.61 24.53 1.61
CA PRO A 197 16.95 23.28 0.98
C PRO A 197 16.00 22.97 -0.19
N GLY A 198 16.57 22.61 -1.34
CA GLY A 198 15.79 22.39 -2.57
C GLY A 198 15.41 23.66 -3.33
N GLY A 199 15.84 24.84 -2.88
CA GLY A 199 15.80 26.09 -3.65
C GLY A 199 14.41 26.54 -4.11
N GLU A 200 14.35 27.11 -5.32
CA GLU A 200 13.13 27.69 -5.90
C GLU A 200 12.01 26.64 -6.05
N ASP A 201 12.34 25.39 -6.39
CA ASP A 201 11.36 24.30 -6.53
C ASP A 201 10.61 24.05 -5.21
N THR A 202 11.33 24.09 -4.08
CA THR A 202 10.72 23.92 -2.76
C THR A 202 9.87 25.13 -2.40
N LEU A 203 10.31 26.34 -2.76
CA LEU A 203 9.55 27.55 -2.51
C LEU A 203 8.24 27.58 -3.32
N ASP A 204 8.28 27.19 -4.59
CA ASP A 204 7.07 27.05 -5.42
C ASP A 204 6.11 26.02 -4.89
N PHE A 205 6.65 24.91 -4.38
CA PHE A 205 5.89 23.88 -3.73
C PHE A 205 5.18 24.43 -2.49
N VAL A 206 5.90 25.10 -1.58
CA VAL A 206 5.32 25.74 -0.38
C VAL A 206 4.24 26.78 -0.74
N PHE A 207 4.50 27.60 -1.75
CA PHE A 207 3.56 28.62 -2.19
C PHE A 207 2.26 28.00 -2.74
N SER A 208 2.39 26.97 -3.60
CA SER A 208 1.24 26.24 -4.16
C SER A 208 0.38 25.59 -3.07
N ALA A 209 0.99 25.10 -1.99
CA ALA A 209 0.26 24.60 -0.83
C ALA A 209 -0.54 25.70 -0.13
N ALA A 210 0.09 26.86 0.09
CA ALA A 210 -0.56 28.00 0.72
C ALA A 210 -1.74 28.53 -0.10
N GLU A 211 -1.61 28.59 -1.42
CA GLU A 211 -2.73 28.91 -2.33
C GLU A 211 -3.87 27.90 -2.19
N LYS A 212 -3.55 26.61 -2.21
CA LYS A 212 -4.56 25.56 -2.18
C LYS A 212 -5.31 25.47 -0.85
N LEU A 213 -4.62 25.77 0.26
CA LEU A 213 -5.21 25.89 1.59
C LEU A 213 -6.03 27.19 1.74
N GLY A 214 -5.98 28.10 0.76
CA GLY A 214 -6.66 29.39 0.81
C GLY A 214 -5.98 30.40 1.74
N LEU A 215 -4.77 30.10 2.22
CA LEU A 215 -3.96 31.02 3.03
C LEU A 215 -3.54 32.24 2.22
N VAL A 216 -3.34 32.04 0.91
CA VAL A 216 -3.02 33.07 -0.07
C VAL A 216 -4.04 33.02 -1.19
N VAL A 217 -4.57 34.16 -1.59
CA VAL A 217 -5.47 34.30 -2.74
C VAL A 217 -4.96 35.38 -3.69
N TRP A 218 -5.39 35.33 -4.94
CA TRP A 218 -5.11 36.39 -5.92
C TRP A 218 -6.24 37.40 -5.95
N GLU A 219 -5.91 38.67 -5.72
CA GLU A 219 -6.82 39.80 -5.82
C GLU A 219 -6.15 40.91 -6.63
N ASN A 220 -6.80 41.35 -7.71
CA ASN A 220 -6.28 42.39 -8.61
C ASN A 220 -4.84 42.11 -9.13
N GLN A 221 -4.48 40.84 -9.38
CA GLN A 221 -3.13 40.40 -9.79
C GLN A 221 -2.05 40.49 -8.70
N HIS A 222 -2.44 40.73 -7.44
CA HIS A 222 -1.57 40.68 -6.28
C HIS A 222 -1.97 39.53 -5.35
N THR A 223 -1.02 38.96 -4.63
CA THR A 223 -1.32 38.02 -3.56
C THR A 223 -1.91 38.77 -2.36
N ARG A 224 -2.98 38.25 -1.79
CA ARG A 224 -3.53 38.69 -0.50
C ARG A 224 -3.53 37.54 0.49
N LEU A 225 -3.11 37.84 1.72
CA LEU A 225 -3.22 36.92 2.84
C LEU A 225 -4.66 36.88 3.37
N VAL A 226 -5.14 35.68 3.67
CA VAL A 226 -6.46 35.47 4.30
C VAL A 226 -6.25 35.28 5.79
N GLU A 227 -6.21 36.37 6.55
CA GLU A 227 -5.84 36.38 7.98
C GLU A 227 -6.61 35.34 8.80
N SER A 228 -7.93 35.23 8.61
CA SER A 228 -8.74 34.25 9.33
C SER A 228 -8.29 32.80 9.12
N TYR A 229 -7.79 32.45 7.93
CA TYR A 229 -7.30 31.10 7.66
C TYR A 229 -5.90 30.87 8.23
N TRP A 230 -5.08 31.92 8.33
CA TRP A 230 -3.80 31.85 9.04
C TRP A 230 -4.00 31.70 10.55
N GLU A 231 -4.98 32.41 11.12
CA GLU A 231 -5.41 32.26 12.50
C GLU A 231 -5.93 30.85 12.76
N ASP A 232 -6.86 30.35 11.93
CA ASP A 232 -7.39 28.98 12.01
C ASP A 232 -6.25 27.94 11.95
N LEU A 233 -5.32 28.09 11.01
CA LEU A 233 -4.13 27.23 10.91
C LEU A 233 -3.26 27.30 12.18
N GLY A 234 -3.14 28.49 12.78
CA GLY A 234 -2.44 28.73 14.04
C GLY A 234 -3.02 27.97 15.22
N THR A 235 -4.34 27.73 15.22
CA THR A 235 -5.03 26.97 16.29
C THR A 235 -4.79 25.46 16.24
N LEU A 236 -4.32 24.94 15.10
CA LEU A 236 -4.08 23.51 14.92
C LEU A 236 -2.79 23.06 15.61
N THR A 237 -2.73 21.77 15.94
CA THR A 237 -1.49 21.15 16.43
C THR A 237 -0.40 21.20 15.35
N GLN A 238 0.86 21.14 15.76
CA GLN A 238 1.99 21.09 14.83
C GLN A 238 1.83 19.94 13.82
N ASP A 239 1.37 18.80 14.33
CA ASP A 239 1.05 17.62 13.55
C ASP A 239 -0.05 17.90 12.52
N ASP A 240 -1.24 18.35 12.94
CA ASP A 240 -2.35 18.61 12.02
C ASP A 240 -2.00 19.62 10.91
N ARG A 241 -1.22 20.66 11.24
CA ARG A 241 -0.69 21.59 10.25
C ARG A 241 0.14 20.86 9.19
N ARG A 242 1.08 20.03 9.61
CA ARG A 242 1.94 19.28 8.69
C ARG A 242 1.16 18.27 7.85
N ALA A 243 0.16 17.60 8.42
CA ALA A 243 -0.71 16.69 7.68
C ALA A 243 -1.50 17.42 6.59
N LEU A 244 -2.08 18.58 6.90
CA LEU A 244 -2.78 19.42 5.91
C LEU A 244 -1.86 19.86 4.77
N LEU A 245 -0.63 20.22 5.09
CA LEU A 245 0.37 20.58 4.11
C LEU A 245 0.70 19.40 3.20
N ALA A 246 1.01 18.24 3.76
CA ALA A 246 1.27 17.03 2.99
C ALA A 246 0.08 16.70 2.05
N CYS A 247 -1.16 16.88 2.52
CA CYS A 247 -2.37 16.66 1.73
C CYS A 247 -2.67 17.75 0.69
N SER A 248 -2.18 18.97 0.88
CA SER A 248 -2.31 20.05 -0.12
C SER A 248 -1.63 19.68 -1.44
N PHE A 249 -0.69 18.74 -1.44
CA PHE A 249 -0.03 18.27 -2.66
C PHE A 249 -0.75 17.10 -3.35
N GLY A 250 -1.77 16.53 -2.71
CA GLY A 250 -2.60 15.47 -3.30
C GLY A 250 -3.63 16.00 -4.31
N PRO A 251 -4.43 15.14 -4.96
CA PRO A 251 -5.46 15.55 -5.91
C PRO A 251 -6.72 16.17 -5.26
N TRP A 252 -6.69 16.36 -3.94
CA TRP A 252 -7.83 16.75 -3.11
C TRP A 252 -8.26 18.20 -3.32
N LYS A 253 -9.57 18.45 -3.31
CA LYS A 253 -10.12 19.81 -3.19
C LYS A 253 -10.05 20.29 -1.74
N LEU A 254 -10.13 21.60 -1.50
CA LEU A 254 -10.07 22.21 -0.16
C LEU A 254 -11.00 21.50 0.86
N GLY A 255 -12.26 21.25 0.49
CA GLY A 255 -13.22 20.55 1.37
C GLY A 255 -12.92 19.07 1.66
N GLN A 256 -11.92 18.48 1.01
CA GLN A 256 -11.47 17.09 1.23
C GLN A 256 -10.17 17.01 2.03
N LEU A 257 -9.48 18.13 2.28
CA LEU A 257 -8.16 18.12 2.89
C LEU A 257 -8.17 17.62 4.34
N ASN A 258 -9.20 17.94 5.12
CA ASN A 258 -9.33 17.43 6.49
C ASN A 258 -9.45 15.90 6.55
N ALA A 259 -10.25 15.32 5.65
CA ALA A 259 -10.38 13.87 5.55
C ALA A 259 -9.06 13.22 5.08
N ALA A 260 -8.38 13.84 4.10
CA ALA A 260 -7.07 13.39 3.65
C ALA A 260 -6.01 13.44 4.76
N ALA A 261 -6.00 14.52 5.56
CA ALA A 261 -5.08 14.70 6.70
C ALA A 261 -5.36 13.68 7.82
N LYS A 262 -6.62 13.29 8.04
CA LYS A 262 -6.92 12.17 8.93
C LYS A 262 -6.34 10.85 8.41
N GLY A 263 -6.49 10.58 7.12
CA GLY A 263 -5.87 9.41 6.47
C GLY A 263 -4.33 9.42 6.55
N PHE A 264 -3.72 10.60 6.54
CA PHE A 264 -2.28 10.77 6.79
C PHE A 264 -1.88 10.23 8.17
N TRP A 265 -2.60 10.61 9.22
CA TRP A 265 -2.29 10.12 10.57
C TRP A 265 -2.51 8.62 10.74
N GLU A 266 -3.56 8.10 10.13
CA GLU A 266 -3.80 6.66 10.10
C GLU A 266 -2.62 5.93 9.45
N PHE A 267 -2.09 6.45 8.35
CA PHE A 267 -0.88 5.91 7.73
C PHE A 267 0.37 6.04 8.61
N CYS A 268 0.64 7.22 9.17
CA CYS A 268 1.81 7.44 10.02
C CYS A 268 1.76 6.59 11.29
N SER A 269 0.58 6.19 11.76
CA SER A 269 0.47 5.20 12.84
C SER A 269 0.88 3.79 12.41
N LEU A 270 0.83 3.49 11.10
CA LEU A 270 1.25 2.22 10.53
C LEU A 270 2.74 2.21 10.14
N ALA A 271 3.31 3.36 9.78
CA ALA A 271 4.71 3.51 9.43
C ALA A 271 5.54 3.98 10.65
N GLN A 272 6.64 3.30 10.96
CA GLN A 272 7.49 3.69 12.07
C GLN A 272 8.40 4.86 11.66
N PRO A 273 8.50 5.95 12.47
CA PRO A 273 9.26 7.16 12.10
C PRO A 273 10.78 6.94 11.91
N ASP A 274 11.33 5.91 12.52
CA ASP A 274 12.75 5.52 12.52
C ASP A 274 13.06 4.39 11.53
N THR A 275 12.16 4.17 10.58
CA THR A 275 12.22 3.06 9.64
C THR A 275 12.10 3.55 8.21
N ALA A 276 13.07 3.20 7.37
CA ALA A 276 12.98 3.37 5.94
C ALA A 276 12.21 2.23 5.28
N TYR A 277 11.37 2.56 4.31
CA TYR A 277 10.51 1.57 3.65
C TYR A 277 10.76 1.54 2.16
N THR A 278 10.76 0.34 1.57
CA THR A 278 10.72 0.24 0.11
C THR A 278 9.39 0.78 -0.40
N TRP A 279 9.37 1.23 -1.66
CA TRP A 279 8.14 1.73 -2.30
C TRP A 279 6.99 0.71 -2.28
N THR A 280 7.30 -0.59 -2.41
CA THR A 280 6.32 -1.67 -2.30
C THR A 280 5.70 -1.73 -0.90
N VAL A 281 6.51 -1.60 0.15
CA VAL A 281 6.00 -1.59 1.54
C VAL A 281 5.14 -0.36 1.79
N LEU A 282 5.58 0.82 1.34
CA LEU A 282 4.79 2.05 1.42
C LEU A 282 3.42 1.91 0.75
N ARG A 283 3.36 1.30 -0.45
CA ARG A 283 2.09 1.01 -1.14
C ARG A 283 1.18 0.06 -0.34
N ARG A 284 1.74 -0.95 0.32
CA ARG A 284 0.98 -1.88 1.18
C ARG A 284 0.47 -1.21 2.45
N LEU A 285 1.26 -0.32 3.05
CA LEU A 285 0.80 0.47 4.20
C LEU A 285 -0.31 1.45 3.77
N ALA A 286 -0.15 2.08 2.61
CA ALA A 286 -1.13 3.01 2.05
C ALA A 286 -2.46 2.33 1.71
N SER A 287 -2.45 1.07 1.27
CA SER A 287 -3.70 0.33 0.99
C SER A 287 -4.55 0.05 2.23
N ARG A 288 -3.96 0.19 3.44
CA ARG A 288 -4.67 0.02 4.72
C ARG A 288 -5.37 1.29 5.19
N VAL A 289 -5.18 2.43 4.51
CA VAL A 289 -5.80 3.71 4.86
C VAL A 289 -7.20 3.79 4.21
N PRO A 290 -8.30 3.69 4.98
CA PRO A 290 -9.65 3.54 4.42
C PRO A 290 -10.11 4.75 3.60
N VAL A 291 -9.58 5.94 3.90
CA VAL A 291 -9.90 7.18 3.20
C VAL A 291 -9.34 7.17 1.77
N TRP A 292 -8.34 6.35 1.48
CA TRP A 292 -7.60 6.33 0.22
C TRP A 292 -8.06 5.20 -0.69
N LYS A 293 -9.19 5.44 -1.35
CA LYS A 293 -9.89 4.40 -2.11
C LYS A 293 -9.27 4.08 -3.46
N SER A 294 -8.61 5.03 -4.12
CA SER A 294 -8.02 4.80 -5.44
C SER A 294 -6.50 4.60 -5.37
N ALA A 295 -5.97 3.75 -6.27
CA ALA A 295 -4.52 3.58 -6.43
C ALA A 295 -3.82 4.89 -6.82
N HIS A 296 -4.52 5.77 -7.56
CA HIS A 296 -4.02 7.09 -7.92
C HIS A 296 -3.80 7.97 -6.68
N ASP A 297 -4.80 8.04 -5.78
CA ASP A 297 -4.70 8.85 -4.56
C ASP A 297 -3.53 8.38 -3.67
N ARG A 298 -3.37 7.05 -3.52
CA ARG A 298 -2.28 6.44 -2.76
C ARG A 298 -0.92 6.82 -3.34
N GLU A 299 -0.75 6.67 -4.64
CA GLU A 299 0.52 6.97 -5.33
C GLU A 299 0.87 8.46 -5.25
N THR A 300 -0.11 9.35 -5.43
CA THR A 300 0.12 10.79 -5.32
C THR A 300 0.50 11.20 -3.90
N LEU A 301 -0.14 10.61 -2.89
CA LEU A 301 0.16 10.91 -1.49
C LEU A 301 1.54 10.40 -1.09
N LEU A 302 1.89 9.16 -1.44
CA LEU A 302 3.24 8.65 -1.18
C LEU A 302 4.33 9.53 -1.82
N LYS A 303 4.10 10.05 -3.04
CA LYS A 303 5.03 10.98 -3.70
C LYS A 303 5.12 12.33 -2.99
N ALA A 304 3.98 12.89 -2.58
CA ALA A 304 3.95 14.11 -1.79
C ALA A 304 4.71 13.94 -0.45
N TRP A 305 4.66 12.75 0.12
CA TRP A 305 5.24 12.45 1.43
C TRP A 305 6.74 12.24 1.41
N VAL A 306 7.25 11.52 0.40
CA VAL A 306 8.70 11.47 0.14
C VAL A 306 9.24 12.87 -0.11
N ARG A 307 8.52 13.71 -0.87
CA ARG A 307 8.92 15.11 -1.11
C ARG A 307 8.88 16.00 0.13
N THR A 308 8.00 15.72 1.09
CA THR A 308 7.90 16.48 2.33
C THR A 308 8.90 16.04 3.40
N GLY A 309 9.73 15.03 3.11
CA GLY A 309 10.74 14.50 4.04
C GLY A 309 10.14 13.69 5.17
N TYR A 310 8.89 13.25 5.03
CA TYR A 310 8.15 12.49 6.05
C TYR A 310 8.37 10.99 5.97
N LEU A 311 8.75 10.51 4.78
CA LEU A 311 9.10 9.12 4.53
C LEU A 311 10.48 9.08 3.90
N VAL A 312 11.32 8.21 4.44
CA VAL A 312 12.64 7.89 3.88
C VAL A 312 12.66 6.47 3.33
#